data_AF-A0A2S7WWP6-F1
#
_entry.id   AF-A0A2S7WWP6-F1
#
_cell.length_a   1.000
_cell.length_b   1.000
_cell.length_c   1.000
_cell.angle_alpha   90.00
_cell.angle_beta   90.00
_cell.angle_gamma   90.00
#
_symmetry.space_group_name_H-M   'P 1'
#
loop_
_entity.id
_entity.type
_entity.pdbx_description
1 polymer ?
#
loop_
_entity_poly.entity_id
_entity_poly.type
_entity_poly.pdbx_seq_one_letter_code
_entity_poly.pdbx_strand_id
1 'polypeptide(L)'
;MRKFKINTDFKIKLPIIILSLFIFIGILSYQFNSSNFYIISTIISFLTIILALFSIVGLYNAIQKMKKPSTFKRVLSVIVLAIFVCTILYIIVENIMEAINIFI
;
A
#
# COMPACT_ATOMS: atom_id res chain seq x y z
N MET A 1 -17.37 28.46 -23.31
CA MET A 1 -16.31 27.72 -22.60
C MET A 1 -16.87 27.11 -21.33
N ARG A 2 -17.05 25.78 -21.26
CA ARG A 2 -17.46 25.09 -20.03
C ARG A 2 -16.30 25.12 -19.04
N LYS A 3 -16.42 25.92 -17.98
CA LYS A 3 -15.47 25.93 -16.86
C LYS A 3 -15.55 24.56 -16.20
N PHE A 4 -14.48 23.75 -16.33
CA PHE A 4 -14.31 22.54 -15.52
C PHE A 4 -14.25 22.96 -14.05
N LYS A 5 -15.40 22.94 -13.36
CA LYS A 5 -15.46 23.00 -11.90
C LYS A 5 -14.93 21.68 -11.38
N ILE A 6 -13.60 21.60 -11.24
CA ILE A 6 -12.97 20.57 -10.43
C ILE A 6 -13.28 20.95 -8.98
N ASN A 7 -14.46 20.55 -8.50
CA ASN A 7 -14.70 20.45 -7.06
C ASN A 7 -13.81 19.30 -6.57
N THR A 8 -12.54 19.62 -6.28
CA THR A 8 -11.56 18.70 -5.71
C THR A 8 -11.97 18.32 -4.29
N ASP A 9 -12.94 17.42 -4.20
CA ASP A 9 -13.24 16.69 -2.99
C ASP A 9 -11.99 15.89 -2.58
N PHE A 10 -11.61 16.01 -1.31
CA PHE A 10 -10.51 15.29 -0.65
C PHE A 10 -10.48 13.78 -0.98
N LYS A 11 -11.62 13.21 -1.40
CA LYS A 11 -11.82 11.84 -1.86
C LYS A 11 -10.95 11.43 -3.05
N ILE A 12 -10.65 12.33 -3.99
CA ILE A 12 -9.83 12.01 -5.18
C ILE A 12 -8.34 12.29 -4.91
N LYS A 13 -8.02 13.24 -4.03
CA LYS A 13 -6.63 13.60 -3.69
C LYS A 13 -5.92 12.50 -2.91
N LEU A 14 -6.60 11.86 -1.96
CA LEU A 14 -5.97 10.85 -1.09
C LEU A 14 -5.44 9.63 -1.88
N PRO A 15 -6.19 9.01 -2.82
CA PRO A 15 -5.65 7.93 -3.65
C PRO A 15 -4.47 8.36 -4.52
N ILE A 16 -4.51 9.57 -5.08
CA ILE A 16 -3.41 10.11 -5.91
C ILE A 16 -2.14 10.28 -5.07
N ILE A 17 -2.26 10.79 -3.84
CA ILE A 17 -1.15 10.94 -2.90
C ILE A 17 -0.58 9.58 -2.50
N ILE A 18 -1.44 8.59 -2.24
CA ILE A 18 -1.01 7.22 -1.92
C ILE A 18 -0.25 6.60 -3.10
N LEU A 19 -0.78 6.76 -4.32
CA LEU A 19 -0.16 6.21 -5.53
C LEU A 19 1.21 6.86 -5.80
N SER A 20 1.32 8.18 -5.63
CA SER A 20 2.60 8.88 -5.84
C SER A 20 3.65 8.47 -4.80
N LEU A 21 3.25 8.28 -3.54
CA LEU A 21 4.14 7.75 -2.49
C LEU A 21 4.60 6.33 -2.80
N PHE A 22 3.71 5.47 -3.30
CA PHE A 22 4.09 4.11 -3.73
C PHE A 22 5.11 4.12 -4.87
N ILE A 23 4.90 4.95 -5.89
CA ILE A 23 5.84 5.11 -7.01
C ILE A 23 7.19 5.62 -6.49
N PHE A 24 7.17 6.60 -5.59
CA PHE A 24 8.38 7.15 -5.01
C PHE A 24 9.18 6.13 -4.20
N ILE A 25 8.49 5.32 -3.38
CA ILE A 25 9.11 4.18 -2.67
C ILE A 25 9.72 3.19 -3.67
N GLY A 26 9.02 2.86 -4.75
CA GLY A 26 9.54 1.97 -5.79
C GLY A 26 10.82 2.50 -6.45
N ILE A 27 10.87 3.79 -6.76
CA ILE A 27 12.08 4.45 -7.31
C ILE A 27 13.23 4.41 -6.31
N LEU A 28 12.96 4.71 -5.03
CA LEU A 28 13.99 4.66 -3.98
C LEU A 28 14.53 3.24 -3.78
N SER A 29 13.66 2.23 -3.81
CA SER A 29 14.07 0.83 -3.71
C SER A 29 14.99 0.40 -4.84
N TYR A 30 14.84 0.96 -6.05
CA TYR A 30 15.76 0.67 -7.15
C TYR A 30 17.17 1.24 -6.95
N GLN A 31 17.32 2.26 -6.11
CA GLN A 31 18.62 2.89 -5.80
C GLN A 31 19.36 2.22 -4.64
N PHE A 32 18.89 1.06 -4.16
CA PHE A 32 19.54 0.32 -3.08
C PHE A 32 20.94 -0.17 -3.47
N ASN A 33 21.96 0.45 -2.88
CA ASN A 33 23.35 -0.02 -2.89
C ASN A 33 23.87 -0.14 -1.45
N SER A 34 24.95 -0.92 -1.26
CA SER A 34 25.56 -1.19 0.04
C SER A 34 25.99 0.07 0.82
N SER A 35 26.37 1.15 0.13
CA SER A 35 26.74 2.42 0.77
C SER A 35 25.55 3.21 1.33
N ASN A 36 24.38 3.08 0.71
CA ASN A 36 23.22 3.94 1.00
C ASN A 36 22.05 3.17 1.63
N PHE A 37 22.24 1.87 1.88
CA PHE A 37 21.21 0.95 2.33
C PHE A 37 20.47 1.45 3.56
N TYR A 38 21.19 1.82 4.62
CA TYR A 38 20.59 2.26 5.88
C TYR A 38 19.79 3.56 5.73
N ILE A 39 20.27 4.50 4.91
CA ILE A 39 19.60 5.79 4.70
C ILE A 39 18.31 5.58 3.91
N ILE A 40 18.38 4.86 2.80
CA ILE A 40 17.22 4.60 1.92
C ILE A 40 16.18 3.75 2.66
N SER A 41 16.59 2.71 3.39
CA SER A 41 15.67 1.86 4.15
C SER A 41 14.95 2.63 5.26
N THR A 42 15.65 3.56 5.92
CA THR A 42 15.05 4.43 6.93
C THR A 42 13.99 5.34 6.32
N ILE A 43 14.28 5.96 5.16
CA ILE A 43 13.32 6.83 4.44
C ILE A 43 12.11 6.02 3.99
N ILE A 44 12.30 4.85 3.37
CA ILE A 44 11.21 3.98 2.93
C ILE A 44 10.35 3.55 4.13
N SER A 45 10.98 3.19 5.25
CA SER A 45 10.25 2.80 6.47
C SER A 45 9.38 3.95 6.97
N PHE A 46 9.91 5.17 7.02
CA PHE A 46 9.15 6.36 7.40
C PHE A 46 7.97 6.64 6.45
N LEU A 47 8.19 6.58 5.14
CA LEU A 47 7.13 6.76 4.13
C LEU A 47 6.05 5.67 4.24
N THR A 48 6.44 4.44 4.56
CA THR A 48 5.53 3.31 4.76
C THR A 48 4.63 3.54 5.97
N ILE A 49 5.16 4.11 7.07
CA ILE A 49 4.35 4.50 8.23
C ILE A 49 3.31 5.56 7.84
N ILE A 50 3.70 6.58 7.07
CA ILE A 50 2.77 7.61 6.58
C ILE A 50 1.66 6.98 5.72
N LEU A 51 2.02 6.07 4.81
CA LEU A 51 1.06 5.32 3.99
C LEU A 51 0.09 4.50 4.84
N ALA A 52 0.58 3.84 5.89
CA ALA A 52 -0.26 3.09 6.81
C ALA A 52 -1.27 4.00 7.51
N LEU A 53 -0.83 5.17 8.01
CA LEU A 53 -1.72 6.15 8.65
C LEU A 53 -2.82 6.64 7.68
N PHE A 54 -2.47 7.01 6.44
CA PHE A 54 -3.46 7.41 5.45
C PHE A 54 -4.43 6.29 5.10
N SER A 55 -3.94 5.06 5.02
CA SER A 55 -4.77 3.88 4.74
C SER A 55 -5.75 3.60 5.87
N ILE A 56 -5.33 3.71 7.13
CA ILE A 56 -6.20 3.57 8.31
C ILE A 56 -7.27 4.66 8.32
N VAL A 57 -6.90 5.91 8.10
CA VAL A 57 -7.85 7.03 8.03
C VAL A 57 -8.85 6.84 6.88
N GLY A 58 -8.37 6.42 5.71
CA GLY A 58 -9.21 6.11 4.55
C GLY A 58 -10.19 4.98 4.84
N LEU A 59 -9.71 3.90 5.46
CA LEU A 59 -10.52 2.75 5.86
C LEU A 59 -11.56 3.11 6.91
N TYR A 60 -11.18 3.84 7.96
CA TYR A 60 -12.09 4.31 9.00
C TYR A 60 -13.24 5.15 8.42
N ASN A 61 -12.90 6.11 7.55
CA ASN A 61 -13.89 6.94 6.87
C ASN A 61 -14.78 6.13 5.92
N ALA A 62 -14.26 5.08 5.29
CA ALA A 62 -15.03 4.19 4.44
C ALA A 62 -16.01 3.34 5.27
N ILE A 63 -15.55 2.76 6.38
CA ILE A 63 -16.37 1.95 7.29
C ILE A 63 -17.50 2.80 7.88
N GLN A 64 -17.22 4.01 8.38
CA GLN A 64 -18.27 4.89 8.91
C GLN A 64 -19.37 5.21 7.89
N LYS A 65 -19.04 5.26 6.60
CA LYS A 65 -20.00 5.54 5.52
C LYS A 65 -20.77 4.30 5.06
N MET A 66 -20.37 3.10 5.47
CA MET A 66 -21.06 1.86 5.13
C MET A 66 -22.29 1.67 6.01
N LYS A 67 -23.43 2.24 5.58
CA LYS A 67 -24.72 2.11 6.28
C LYS A 67 -25.42 0.76 6.10
N LYS A 68 -24.94 -0.11 5.18
CA LYS A 68 -25.58 -1.39 4.84
C LYS A 68 -24.75 -2.59 5.30
N PRO A 69 -25.34 -3.56 6.03
CA PRO A 69 -24.61 -4.72 6.55
C PRO A 69 -24.10 -5.65 5.44
N SER A 70 -24.74 -5.67 4.27
CA SER A 70 -24.28 -6.47 3.13
C SER A 70 -22.96 -5.95 2.52
N THR A 71 -22.75 -4.64 2.49
CA THR A 71 -21.50 -4.04 1.99
C THR A 71 -20.34 -4.32 2.93
N PHE A 72 -20.56 -4.25 4.25
CA PHE A 72 -19.55 -4.57 5.25
C PHE A 72 -19.05 -6.02 5.13
N LYS A 73 -19.97 -6.99 4.99
CA LYS A 73 -19.62 -8.41 4.76
C LYS A 73 -18.75 -8.60 3.51
N ARG A 74 -19.06 -7.88 2.43
CA ARG A 74 -18.29 -7.94 1.18
C ARG A 74 -16.89 -7.35 1.34
N VAL A 75 -16.76 -6.21 2.02
CA VAL A 75 -15.46 -5.57 2.29
C VAL A 75 -14.60 -6.44 3.22
N LEU A 76 -15.21 -6.99 4.27
CA LEU A 76 -14.53 -7.93 5.17
C LEU A 76 -14.02 -9.16 4.41
N SER A 77 -14.84 -9.73 3.53
CA SER A 77 -14.43 -10.86 2.68
C SER A 77 -13.24 -10.52 1.78
N VAL A 78 -13.21 -9.32 1.20
CA VAL A 78 -12.06 -8.86 0.39
C VAL A 78 -10.80 -8.69 1.25
N ILE A 79 -10.92 -8.16 2.46
CA ILE A 79 -9.78 -8.03 3.39
C ILE A 79 -9.23 -9.40 3.77
N VAL A 80 -10.10 -10.35 4.14
CA VAL A 80 -9.69 -11.72 4.49
C VAL A 80 -9.01 -12.41 3.30
N LEU A 81 -9.57 -12.25 2.10
CA LEU A 81 -8.97 -12.80 0.88
C LEU A 81 -7.59 -12.18 0.60
N ALA A 82 -7.45 -10.86 0.77
CA ALA A 82 -6.17 -10.18 0.58
C ALA A 82 -5.10 -10.69 1.55
N ILE A 83 -5.45 -10.87 2.83
CA ILE A 83 -4.53 -11.45 3.83
C ILE A 83 -4.11 -12.85 3.40
N PHE A 84 -5.06 -13.70 3.00
CA PHE A 84 -4.78 -15.06 2.57
C PHE A 84 -3.83 -15.11 1.36
N VAL A 85 -4.07 -14.27 0.35
CA VAL A 85 -3.21 -14.17 -0.84
C VAL A 85 -1.80 -13.69 -0.47
N CYS A 86 -1.68 -12.69 0.40
CA CYS A 86 -0.37 -12.21 0.88
C CYS A 86 0.41 -13.31 1.61
N THR A 87 -0.25 -14.12 2.45
CA THR A 87 0.41 -15.25 3.13
C THR A 87 0.94 -16.28 2.14
N ILE A 88 0.17 -16.62 1.11
CA ILE A 88 0.63 -17.54 0.05
C ILE A 88 1.84 -16.96 -0.68
N LEU A 89 1.80 -15.68 -1.06
CA LEU A 89 2.92 -15.03 -1.73
C LEU A 89 4.18 -15.00 -0.86
N TYR A 90 4.04 -14.75 0.44
CA TYR A 90 5.16 -14.79 1.37
C TYR A 90 5.85 -16.17 1.38
N ILE A 91 5.07 -17.25 1.49
CA ILE A 91 5.60 -18.63 1.48
C ILE A 91 6.33 -18.91 0.16
N ILE A 92 5.78 -18.48 -0.99
CA ILE A 92 6.43 -18.66 -2.29
C ILE A 92 7.77 -17.93 -2.33
N VAL A 93 7.80 -16.67 -1.90
CA VAL A 93 9.03 -15.87 -1.90
C VAL A 93 10.08 -16.49 -0.97
N GLU A 94 9.70 -16.93 0.22
CA GLU A 94 10.61 -17.58 1.18
C GLU A 94 11.25 -18.84 0.59
N ASN A 95 10.45 -19.71 -0.04
CA ASN A 95 10.97 -20.90 -0.71
C ASN A 95 11.90 -20.57 -1.88
N ILE A 96 11.59 -19.52 -2.67
CA ILE A 96 12.47 -19.07 -3.76
C ILE A 96 13.80 -18.57 -3.20
N MET A 97 13.77 -17.77 -2.13
CA MET A 97 14.97 -17.24 -1.49
C MET A 97 15.83 -18.36 -0.89
N GLU A 98 15.21 -19.37 -0.27
CA GLU A 98 15.90 -20.54 0.24
C GLU A 98 16.54 -21.37 -0.89
N ALA A 99 15.81 -21.59 -1.98
CA ALA A 99 16.35 -22.27 -3.16
C ALA A 99 17.55 -21.51 -3.75
N ILE A 100 17.47 -20.18 -3.89
CA ILE A 100 18.58 -19.36 -4.39
C ILE A 100 19.81 -19.46 -3.46
N ASN A 101 19.61 -19.43 -2.15
CA ASN A 101 20.69 -19.57 -1.16
C ASN A 101 21.34 -20.96 -1.16
N ILE A 102 20.67 -21.99 -1.68
CA ILE A 102 21.27 -23.32 -1.87
C ILE A 102 22.17 -23.37 -3.11
N PHE A 103 21.94 -22.49 -4.10
CA PHE A 103 22.69 -22.42 -5.35
C PHE A 103 23.87 -21.43 -5.35
N ILE A 104 23.93 -20.51 -4.38
CA ILE A 104 25.04 -19.54 -4.16
C ILE A 104 25.92 -20.04 -3.02
#